data_AF-A0AAT9FRD2-F1
#
_entry.id   AF-A0AAT9FRD2-F1
#
_cell.length_a   1.000
_cell.length_b   1.000
_cell.length_c   1.000
_cell.angle_alpha   90.00
_cell.angle_beta   90.00
_cell.angle_gamma   90.00
#
_symmetry.space_group_name_H-M   'P 1'
#
loop_
_entity.id
_entity.type
_entity.pdbx_description
1 polymer ?
#
loop_
_entity_poly.entity_id
_entity_poly.type
_entity_poly.pdbx_seq_one_letter_code
_entity_poly.pdbx_strand_id
1 'polypeptide(L)'
;MQLTKIDRWLKEKYIYETHILTLRLPEGGLPRGVRVEPIDGVRSSDYRHKLIIKDNETAQRVISLLKENHLMHATHVVEGKHWYNKRLAPDGRSFTYQWIIRGITAVLICVALWGGWLLLQNPVLQSTLKDTYEELKSGM
;
A
#
# COMPACT_ATOMS: atom_id res chain seq x y z
N MET A 1 -5.21 15.38 -2.48
CA MET A 1 -3.79 15.28 -2.07
C MET A 1 -3.04 14.50 -3.13
N GLN A 2 -2.00 15.08 -3.70
CA GLN A 2 -1.20 14.46 -4.77
C GLN A 2 -0.41 13.29 -4.18
N LEU A 3 -0.54 12.09 -4.75
CA LEU A 3 0.31 10.96 -4.36
C LEU A 3 1.78 11.29 -4.65
N THR A 4 2.67 10.94 -3.72
CA THR A 4 4.10 11.09 -3.96
C THR A 4 4.53 10.15 -5.10
N LYS A 5 5.57 10.52 -5.86
CA LYS A 5 6.08 9.69 -6.97
C LYS A 5 6.39 8.25 -6.53
N ILE A 6 6.88 8.10 -5.31
CA ILE A 6 7.19 6.80 -4.69
C ILE A 6 5.92 6.00 -4.43
N ASP A 7 4.88 6.63 -3.87
CA ASP A 7 3.60 5.97 -3.60
C ASP A 7 2.93 5.51 -4.91
N ARG A 8 2.99 6.34 -5.96
CA ARG A 8 2.53 5.97 -7.31
C ARG A 8 3.30 4.79 -7.88
N TRP A 9 4.63 4.79 -7.80
CA TRP A 9 5.47 3.68 -8.26
C TRP A 9 5.15 2.39 -7.49
N LEU A 10 4.92 2.48 -6.19
CA LEU A 10 4.56 1.34 -5.35
C LEU A 10 3.20 0.75 -5.75
N LYS A 11 2.21 1.59 -6.02
CA LYS A 11 0.90 1.17 -6.54
C LYS A 11 1.02 0.50 -7.91
N GLU A 12 1.76 1.12 -8.82
CA GLU A 12 1.99 0.58 -10.16
C GLU A 12 2.68 -0.78 -10.14
N LYS A 13 3.62 -0.98 -9.21
CA LYS A 13 4.39 -2.23 -9.13
C LYS A 13 3.68 -3.36 -8.40
N TYR A 14 2.91 -3.06 -7.36
CA TYR A 14 2.40 -4.09 -6.45
C TYR A 14 0.86 -4.24 -6.42
N ILE A 15 0.12 -3.22 -6.87
CA ILE A 15 -1.34 -3.15 -6.70
C ILE A 15 -2.06 -3.22 -8.04
N TYR A 16 -1.56 -2.51 -9.07
CA TYR A 16 -2.21 -2.55 -10.36
C TYR A 16 -2.01 -3.89 -11.05
N GLU A 17 -3.13 -4.46 -11.50
CA GLU A 17 -3.18 -5.64 -12.31
C GLU A 17 -3.85 -5.27 -13.63
N THR A 18 -3.31 -5.76 -14.73
CA THR A 18 -3.91 -5.61 -16.05
C THR A 18 -4.85 -6.79 -16.27
N HIS A 19 -6.14 -6.49 -16.38
CA HIS A 19 -7.16 -7.44 -16.78
C HIS A 19 -7.40 -7.29 -18.28
N ILE A 20 -7.14 -8.34 -19.05
CA ILE A 20 -7.45 -8.40 -20.47
C ILE A 20 -8.61 -9.38 -20.65
N LEU A 21 -9.72 -8.89 -21.19
CA LEU A 21 -10.91 -9.68 -21.47
C LEU A 21 -10.85 -10.13 -22.93
N THR A 22 -11.00 -11.42 -23.18
CA THR A 22 -10.97 -11.98 -24.54
C THR A 22 -12.11 -12.98 -24.77
N LEU A 23 -12.54 -13.07 -26.03
CA LEU A 23 -13.54 -14.05 -26.46
C LEU A 23 -12.92 -15.46 -26.49
N ARG A 24 -11.72 -15.55 -27.08
CA ARG A 24 -10.99 -16.79 -27.31
C ARG A 24 -9.56 -16.63 -26.79
N LEU A 25 -8.97 -17.75 -26.37
CA LEU A 25 -7.56 -17.83 -26.03
C LEU A 25 -6.73 -17.99 -27.32
N PRO A 26 -5.54 -17.37 -27.41
CA PRO A 26 -4.66 -17.54 -28.56
C PRO A 26 -4.16 -18.99 -28.64
N GLU A 27 -4.09 -19.54 -29.87
CA GLU A 27 -3.78 -20.95 -30.11
C GLU A 27 -2.30 -21.29 -29.82
N GLY A 28 -1.40 -20.30 -29.90
CA GLY A 28 0.03 -20.42 -29.58
C GLY A 28 0.37 -20.50 -28.08
N GLY A 29 -0.65 -20.55 -27.21
CA GLY A 29 -0.47 -20.56 -25.76
C GLY A 29 -0.23 -19.17 -25.16
N LEU A 30 -0.26 -19.10 -23.83
CA LEU A 30 -0.07 -17.87 -23.07
C LEU A 30 1.34 -17.82 -22.47
N PRO A 31 1.96 -16.63 -22.39
CA PRO A 31 3.24 -16.47 -21.70
C PRO A 31 3.10 -16.78 -20.20
N ARG A 32 4.19 -17.24 -19.59
CA ARG A 32 4.24 -17.56 -18.15
C ARG A 32 3.87 -16.32 -17.32
N GLY A 33 3.09 -16.53 -16.26
CA GLY A 33 2.66 -15.47 -15.34
C GLY A 33 1.29 -14.87 -15.64
N VAL A 34 0.61 -15.32 -16.69
CA VAL A 34 -0.79 -14.99 -16.96
C VAL A 34 -1.70 -15.96 -16.20
N ARG A 35 -2.63 -15.44 -15.40
CA ARG A 35 -3.70 -16.24 -14.82
C ARG A 35 -4.95 -16.11 -15.68
N VAL A 36 -5.56 -17.24 -16.03
CA VAL A 36 -6.81 -17.28 -16.79
C VAL A 36 -7.94 -17.59 -15.81
N GLU A 37 -8.90 -16.69 -15.72
CA GLU A 37 -10.16 -16.91 -15.02
C GLU A 37 -11.30 -16.95 -16.04
N PRO A 38 -12.19 -17.95 -16.00
CA PRO A 38 -13.43 -17.91 -16.75
C PRO A 38 -14.33 -16.80 -16.17
N ILE A 39 -15.02 -16.07 -17.04
CA ILE A 39 -16.02 -15.09 -16.62
C ILE A 39 -17.36 -15.81 -16.54
N ASP A 40 -17.93 -15.88 -15.34
CA ASP A 40 -19.31 -16.36 -15.18
C ASP A 40 -20.24 -15.44 -15.99
N GLY A 41 -20.89 -15.99 -17.01
CA GLY A 41 -21.67 -15.30 -18.04
C GLY A 41 -22.93 -14.56 -17.57
N VAL A 42 -22.99 -14.15 -16.31
CA VAL A 42 -24.13 -13.48 -15.67
C VAL A 42 -24.17 -11.98 -16.00
N ARG A 43 -23.05 -11.40 -16.46
CA ARG A 43 -23.01 -10.02 -16.97
C ARG A 43 -22.83 -10.04 -18.48
N SER A 44 -23.76 -9.40 -19.18
CA SER A 44 -23.91 -9.15 -20.63
C SER A 44 -22.65 -8.62 -21.36
N SER A 45 -21.53 -9.33 -21.26
CA SER A 45 -20.29 -9.05 -21.96
C SER A 45 -19.93 -10.30 -22.74
N ASP A 46 -19.74 -10.18 -24.06
CA ASP A 46 -19.43 -11.31 -24.93
C ASP A 46 -18.10 -12.02 -24.56
N TYR A 47 -17.26 -11.39 -23.72
CA TYR A 47 -16.00 -11.93 -23.24
C TYR A 47 -16.18 -13.17 -22.37
N ARG A 48 -15.46 -14.24 -22.71
CA ARG A 48 -15.51 -15.54 -22.00
C ARG A 48 -14.32 -15.75 -21.06
N HIS A 49 -13.19 -15.13 -21.37
CA HIS A 49 -11.94 -15.33 -20.66
C HIS A 49 -11.43 -14.00 -20.10
N LYS A 50 -10.97 -14.03 -18.85
CA LYS A 50 -10.28 -12.94 -18.19
C LYS A 50 -8.83 -13.34 -17.94
N LEU A 51 -7.91 -12.64 -18.57
CA LEU A 51 -6.47 -12.78 -18.35
C LEU A 51 -6.06 -11.75 -17.29
N ILE A 52 -5.55 -12.21 -16.16
CA ILE A 52 -5.01 -11.36 -15.09
C ILE A 52 -3.50 -11.39 -15.18
N ILE A 53 -2.90 -10.21 -15.33
CA ILE A 53 -1.47 -10.04 -15.52
C ILE A 53 -0.97 -8.97 -14.55
N LYS A 54 0.01 -9.31 -13.71
CA LYS A 54 0.63 -8.38 -12.76
C LYS A 54 1.73 -7.53 -13.38
N ASP A 55 2.46 -8.12 -14.33
CA ASP A 55 3.63 -7.49 -14.94
C ASP A 55 3.27 -6.75 -16.22
N ASN A 56 3.72 -5.50 -16.34
CA ASN A 56 3.37 -4.62 -17.45
C ASN A 56 4.04 -5.06 -18.77
N GLU A 57 5.28 -5.56 -18.71
CA GLU A 57 5.96 -6.07 -19.90
C GLU A 57 5.28 -7.33 -20.44
N THR A 58 4.84 -8.21 -19.54
CA THR A 58 4.07 -9.41 -19.89
C THR A 58 2.70 -9.02 -20.45
N ALA A 59 2.05 -7.99 -19.90
CA ALA A 59 0.77 -7.51 -20.41
C ALA A 59 0.90 -6.97 -21.83
N GLN A 60 1.95 -6.19 -22.11
CA GLN A 60 2.24 -5.72 -23.48
C GLN A 60 2.49 -6.87 -24.44
N ARG A 61 3.26 -7.89 -24.03
CA ARG A 61 3.48 -9.09 -24.86
C ARG A 61 2.17 -9.82 -25.17
N VAL A 62 1.28 -9.97 -24.20
CA VAL A 62 -0.04 -10.58 -24.42
C VAL A 62 -0.90 -9.73 -25.36
N ILE A 63 -0.89 -8.41 -25.22
CA ILE A 63 -1.62 -7.52 -26.13
C ILE A 63 -1.09 -7.65 -27.57
N SER A 64 0.22 -7.71 -27.76
CA SER A 64 0.82 -7.93 -29.09
C SER A 64 0.39 -9.27 -29.68
N LEU A 65 0.44 -10.35 -28.90
CA LEU A 65 -0.03 -11.68 -29.34
C LEU A 65 -1.52 -11.67 -29.72
N LEU A 66 -2.37 -10.99 -28.94
CA LEU A 66 -3.80 -10.89 -29.24
C LEU A 66 -4.06 -10.09 -30.53
N LYS A 67 -3.27 -9.05 -30.78
CA LYS A 67 -3.35 -8.26 -32.02
C LYS A 67 -2.89 -9.07 -33.23
N GLU A 68 -1.80 -9.81 -33.11
CA GLU A 68 -1.27 -10.69 -34.16
C GLU A 68 -2.29 -11.78 -34.56
N ASN A 69 -3.03 -12.30 -33.59
CA ASN A 69 -4.08 -13.30 -33.84
C ASN A 69 -5.45 -12.68 -34.21
N HIS A 70 -5.51 -11.36 -34.45
CA HIS A 70 -6.75 -10.62 -34.74
C HIS A 70 -7.89 -10.87 -33.73
N LEU A 71 -7.54 -11.09 -32.46
CA LEU A 71 -8.51 -11.35 -31.41
C LEU A 71 -9.01 -10.05 -30.79
N MET A 72 -10.33 -9.90 -30.71
CA MET A 72 -10.95 -8.81 -29.99
C MET A 72 -10.64 -8.94 -28.49
N HIS A 73 -10.11 -7.85 -27.92
CA HIS A 73 -9.73 -7.78 -26.52
C HIS A 73 -10.11 -6.42 -25.92
N ALA A 74 -10.51 -6.43 -24.65
CA ALA A 74 -10.69 -5.22 -23.85
C ALA A 74 -9.67 -5.21 -22.71
N THR A 75 -8.94 -4.12 -22.56
CA THR A 75 -7.91 -3.98 -21.53
C THR A 75 -8.38 -3.02 -20.44
N HIS A 76 -8.41 -3.51 -19.20
CA HIS A 76 -8.73 -2.73 -18.03
C HIS A 76 -7.60 -2.83 -17.02
N VAL A 77 -7.08 -1.67 -16.57
CA VAL A 77 -6.16 -1.62 -15.43
C VAL A 77 -7.01 -1.52 -14.18
N VAL A 78 -6.92 -2.52 -13.31
CA VAL A 78 -7.72 -2.65 -12.10
C VAL A 78 -6.79 -2.83 -10.91
N GLU A 79 -7.20 -2.32 -9.74
CA GLU A 79 -6.51 -2.64 -8.48
C GLU A 79 -6.83 -4.09 -8.08
N GLY A 80 -5.81 -4.94 -8.07
CA GLY A 80 -5.96 -6.36 -7.71
C GLY A 80 -6.42 -6.53 -6.27
N LYS A 81 -7.36 -7.43 -5.95
CA LYS A 81 -7.84 -7.63 -4.57
C LYS A 81 -6.81 -8.40 -3.72
N HIS A 82 -5.86 -7.69 -3.11
CA HIS A 82 -4.90 -8.28 -2.18
C HIS A 82 -5.07 -7.78 -0.75
N TRP A 83 -4.78 -8.63 0.23
CA TRP A 83 -4.84 -8.27 1.66
C TRP A 83 -3.91 -7.10 2.01
N TYR A 84 -2.81 -6.95 1.27
CA TYR A 84 -1.81 -5.93 1.47
C TYR A 84 -2.19 -4.56 0.89
N ASN A 85 -3.19 -4.48 0.00
CA ASN A 85 -3.62 -3.21 -0.59
C ASN A 85 -4.02 -2.20 0.47
N LYS A 86 -4.75 -2.64 1.49
CA LYS A 86 -5.18 -1.78 2.61
C LYS A 86 -4.01 -1.18 3.38
N ARG A 87 -2.85 -1.85 3.38
CA ARG A 87 -1.64 -1.42 4.07
C ARG A 87 -0.72 -0.56 3.20
N LEU A 88 -0.62 -0.88 1.90
CA LEU A 88 0.23 -0.17 0.94
C LEU A 88 -0.42 1.08 0.37
N ALA A 89 -1.74 1.08 0.24
CA ALA A 89 -2.53 2.17 -0.33
C ALA A 89 -3.79 2.42 0.51
N PRO A 90 -3.66 2.90 1.77
CA PRO A 90 -4.83 3.29 2.55
C PRO A 90 -5.55 4.45 1.87
N ASP A 91 -6.87 4.31 1.69
CA ASP A 91 -7.71 5.32 1.04
C ASP A 91 -7.55 6.67 1.74
N GLY A 92 -6.97 7.64 1.02
CA GLY A 92 -6.89 9.04 1.44
C GLY A 92 -5.60 9.52 2.13
N ARG A 93 -4.63 8.67 2.48
CA ARG A 93 -3.31 9.13 3.02
C ARG A 93 -2.13 8.39 2.39
N SER A 94 -1.13 9.14 1.90
CA SER A 94 0.07 8.56 1.29
C SER A 94 0.85 7.70 2.30
N PHE A 95 1.21 6.48 1.91
CA PHE A 95 1.94 5.54 2.77
C PHE A 95 3.23 6.16 3.33
N THR A 96 4.01 6.81 2.47
CA THR A 96 5.27 7.47 2.84
C THR A 96 5.06 8.55 3.91
N TYR A 97 3.97 9.30 3.82
CA TYR A 97 3.65 10.37 4.76
C TYR A 97 3.33 9.83 6.16
N GLN A 98 2.62 8.70 6.25
CA GLN A 98 2.35 8.06 7.54
C GLN A 98 3.63 7.56 8.21
N TRP A 99 4.58 7.02 7.46
CA TRP A 99 5.87 6.58 8.00
C TRP A 99 6.73 7.76 8.45
N ILE A 100 6.74 8.86 7.69
CA ILE A 100 7.45 10.08 8.08
C ILE A 100 6.90 10.63 9.40
N ILE A 101 5.57 10.77 9.52
CA ILE A 101 4.97 11.24 10.78
C ILE A 101 5.32 10.30 11.93
N ARG A 102 5.16 8.99 11.75
CA ARG A 102 5.48 8.00 12.79
C ARG A 102 6.95 8.08 13.22
N GLY A 103 7.87 8.27 12.28
CA GLY A 103 9.28 8.48 12.57
C GLY A 103 9.51 9.74 13.42
N ILE A 104 8.90 10.87 13.03
CA ILE A 104 9.00 12.12 13.79
C ILE A 104 8.41 11.95 15.21
N THR A 105 7.25 11.30 15.33
CA THR A 105 6.62 11.06 16.65
C THR A 105 7.51 10.17 17.53
N ALA A 106 8.10 9.11 16.97
CA ALA A 106 9.01 8.24 17.71
C ALA A 106 10.26 8.99 18.20
N VAL A 107 10.85 9.84 17.35
CA VAL A 107 11.99 10.68 17.74
C VAL A 107 11.60 11.65 18.86
N LEU A 108 10.45 12.30 18.77
CA LEU A 108 9.95 13.20 19.82
C LEU A 108 9.75 12.46 21.15
N ILE A 109 9.20 11.24 21.14
CA ILE A 109 9.03 10.43 22.34
C ILE A 109 10.39 10.08 22.94
N CYS A 110 11.37 9.66 22.12
CA CYS A 110 12.72 9.36 22.60
C CYS A 110 13.39 10.59 23.24
N VAL A 111 13.25 11.77 22.63
CA VAL A 111 13.79 13.02 23.18
C VAL A 111 13.08 13.40 24.48
N ALA A 112 11.76 13.24 24.56
CA ALA A 112 11.00 13.53 25.77
C ALA A 112 11.38 12.58 26.92
N LEU A 113 11.55 11.28 26.64
CA LEU A 113 12.01 10.29 27.61
C LEU A 113 13.44 10.60 28.08
N TRP A 114 14.34 10.92 27.16
CA TRP A 114 15.71 11.30 27.49
C TRP A 114 15.77 12.57 28.34
N GLY A 115 15.03 13.61 27.96
CA GLY A 115 14.92 14.86 28.71
C GLY A 115 14.31 14.64 30.10
N GLY A 116 13.24 13.84 30.18
CA GLY A 116 12.61 13.47 31.46
C GLY A 116 13.56 12.71 32.38
N TRP A 117 14.35 11.78 31.83
CA TRP A 117 15.39 11.07 32.58
C TRP A 117 16.47 12.02 33.11
N LEU A 118 16.92 12.98 32.30
CA LEU A 118 17.92 13.97 32.70
C LEU A 118 17.39 14.94 33.77
N LEU A 119 16.11 15.30 33.70
CA LEU A 119 15.44 16.10 34.73
C LEU A 119 15.29 15.32 36.04
N LEU A 120 14.99 14.02 35.98
CA LEU A 120 14.93 13.16 37.16
C LEU A 120 16.28 12.99 37.85
N GLN A 121 17.41 13.09 37.13
CA GLN A 121 18.74 13.01 37.72
C GLN A 121 19.21 14.32 38.37
N ASN A 122 18.49 15.43 38.21
CA ASN A 122 18.89 16.70 38.82
C ASN A 122 18.57 16.72 40.33
N PRO A 123 19.59 16.80 41.20
CA PRO A 123 19.40 16.73 42.65
C PRO A 123 18.56 17.90 43.19
N VAL A 124 18.64 19.07 42.56
CA VAL A 124 17.87 20.27 42.91
C VAL A 124 16.37 20.09 42.66
N LEU A 125 16.00 19.40 41.57
CA LEU A 125 14.59 19.14 41.25
C LEU A 125 14.00 18.07 42.18
N GLN A 126 14.78 17.04 42.52
CA GLN A 126 14.34 16.02 43.47
C GLN A 126 14.10 16.59 44.87
N SER A 127 14.98 17.46 45.36
CA SER A 127 14.79 18.10 46.66
C SER A 127 13.55 19.00 46.65
N THR A 128 13.38 19.85 45.64
CA THR A 128 12.22 20.74 45.54
C THR A 128 10.89 19.97 45.45
N LEU A 129 10.86 18.84 44.73
CA LEU A 129 9.69 17.97 44.66
C LEU A 129 9.40 17.27 45.99
N LYS A 130 10.43 16.85 46.71
CA LYS A 130 10.30 16.22 48.03
C LYS A 130 9.81 17.22 49.06
N ASP A 131 10.36 18.42 49.06
CA ASP A 131 9.96 19.52 49.94
C ASP A 131 8.50 19.91 49.69
N THR A 132 8.10 20.04 48.42
CA THR A 132 6.70 20.33 48.04
C THR A 132 5.75 19.19 48.46
N TYR A 133 6.18 17.93 48.36
CA TYR A 133 5.39 16.78 48.81
C TYR A 133 5.23 16.73 50.34
N GLU A 134 6.28 17.04 51.09
CA GLU A 134 6.25 17.13 52.55
C GLU A 134 5.38 18.30 53.03
N GLU A 135 5.41 19.43 52.33
CA GLU A 135 4.58 20.60 52.61
C GLU A 135 3.09 20.32 52.33
N LEU A 136 2.77 19.64 51.22
CA LEU A 136 1.41 19.16 50.92
C LEU A 136 0.89 18.12 51.91
N LYS A 137 1.77 17.25 52.41
CA LYS A 137 1.43 16.21 53.40
C LYS A 137 1.24 16.78 54.81
N SER A 138 1.91 17.88 55.15
CA SER A 138 1.82 18.54 56.46
C SER A 138 0.77 19.66 56.51
N GLY A 139 0.38 20.20 55.34
CA GLY A 139 -0.73 21.14 55.19
C GLY A 139 -2.12 20.50 55.07
N MET A 140 -2.20 19.16 55.06
CA MET A 140 -3.42 18.35 55.23
C MET A 140 -3.42 17.70 56.62
#